data_AF-A0AAJ2IJ25-F1
#
_entry.id   AF-A0AAJ2IJ25-F1
#
_cell.length_a   1.000
_cell.length_b   1.000
_cell.length_c   1.000
_cell.angle_alpha   90.00
_cell.angle_beta   90.00
_cell.angle_gamma   90.00
#
_symmetry.space_group_name_H-M   'P 1'
#
loop_
_entity.id
_entity.type
_entity.pdbx_description
1 polymer ?
#
loop_
_entity_poly.entity_id
_entity_poly.type
_entity_poly.pdbx_seq_one_letter_code
_entity_poly.pdbx_strand_id
1 'polypeptide(L)'
;MQQYLRPDVLEAAGVRSITDWAASFTATRSETIPNATGTKLRVVSKVSAFANPKEMFAMAAQYTDVVVREQVPANLPVHDGRQIITSTPGQERRDFIADLDYRADHLDPRRADIDNVLKILNDGRNVALDPALANLEPDPGNTRADAVAEQVARIYHATADNEYLTEEGERSPIRGALQLVFCDRGTPRPDGPSVYSNLKDLLVEQYQVPAEKIAFIHDAKSPSQKLALQADCRAGRIAVLVGSTSKMGTGMNVQGRLIGLHHMDVPWRPADLEQREGRIIRQGNQNPQIEILNYVTAGTTDTVMWSKVESKAAFIEQAKRGQLDDVAEVDDIADDSLSEAAAATKAAATGDERFLEMATLEDEVKSLSALASAHADSRSHARRVVAAADRAIPRLEGSIEKLDLLLAGHQEWIDAGKEFVV
;
A
#
# COMPACT_ATOMS: atom_id res chain seq x y z
N MET A 1 0.36 19.04 2.48
CA MET A 1 0.28 19.87 1.25
C MET A 1 -0.76 20.97 1.38
N GLN A 2 -2.03 20.65 1.67
CA GLN A 2 -3.10 21.64 1.83
C GLN A 2 -2.81 22.72 2.89
N GLN A 3 -2.30 22.32 4.06
CA GLN A 3 -1.88 23.25 5.12
C GLN A 3 -0.85 24.30 4.65
N TYR A 4 -0.07 23.98 3.62
CA TYR A 4 0.93 24.88 3.06
C TYR A 4 0.38 25.71 1.89
N LEU A 5 -0.37 25.08 0.96
CA LEU A 5 -0.85 25.73 -0.26
C LEU A 5 -2.13 26.55 -0.08
N ARG A 6 -3.07 26.06 0.74
CA ARG A 6 -4.39 26.66 0.99
C ARG A 6 -4.84 26.52 2.46
N PRO A 7 -4.10 27.13 3.40
CA PRO A 7 -4.50 27.12 4.81
C PRO A 7 -5.86 27.80 5.06
N ASP A 8 -6.23 28.76 4.20
CA ASP A 8 -7.50 29.46 4.20
C ASP A 8 -8.70 28.52 3.99
N VAL A 9 -8.58 27.51 3.12
CA VAL A 9 -9.64 26.52 2.87
C VAL A 9 -9.87 25.66 4.11
N LEU A 10 -8.79 25.24 4.78
CA LEU A 10 -8.89 24.46 6.01
C LEU A 10 -9.49 25.29 7.16
N GLU A 11 -9.16 26.58 7.23
CA GLU A 11 -9.72 27.49 8.22
C GLU A 11 -11.21 27.74 7.99
N ALA A 12 -11.63 27.96 6.73
CA ALA A 12 -13.04 28.12 6.37
C ALA A 12 -13.87 26.85 6.65
N ALA A 13 -13.29 25.67 6.45
CA ALA A 13 -13.91 24.40 6.76
C ALA A 13 -13.81 24.00 8.26
N GLY A 14 -13.13 24.79 9.10
CA GLY A 14 -12.98 24.51 10.53
C GLY A 14 -12.03 23.34 10.86
N VAL A 15 -11.21 22.90 9.90
CA VAL A 15 -10.33 21.72 9.99
C VAL A 15 -8.84 22.10 9.89
N ARG A 16 -8.48 23.27 10.39
CA ARG A 16 -7.10 23.82 10.29
C ARG A 16 -6.08 22.98 11.05
N SER A 17 -6.46 22.42 12.20
CA SER A 17 -5.58 21.54 12.95
C SER A 17 -5.67 20.10 12.43
N ILE A 18 -4.59 19.33 12.55
CA ILE A 18 -4.60 17.90 12.18
C ILE A 18 -5.64 17.11 12.99
N THR A 19 -5.92 17.54 14.22
CA THR A 19 -6.91 16.91 15.11
C THR A 19 -8.33 17.12 14.58
N ASP A 20 -8.68 18.35 14.21
CA ASP A 20 -10.01 18.67 13.67
C ASP A 20 -10.22 18.03 12.30
N TRP A 21 -9.16 18.03 11.48
CA TRP A 21 -9.14 17.33 10.21
C TRP A 21 -9.37 15.82 10.40
N ALA A 22 -8.64 15.18 11.32
CA ALA A 22 -8.81 13.77 11.60
C ALA A 22 -10.23 13.48 12.11
N ALA A 23 -10.74 14.27 13.06
CA ALA A 23 -12.10 14.11 13.57
C ALA A 23 -13.19 14.22 12.48
N SER A 24 -12.93 14.95 11.39
CA SER A 24 -13.89 15.18 10.31
C SER A 24 -13.78 14.17 9.16
N PHE A 25 -12.56 13.69 8.88
CA PHE A 25 -12.27 12.89 7.68
C PHE A 25 -11.72 11.50 7.96
N THR A 26 -11.60 11.11 9.23
CA THR A 26 -11.19 9.75 9.59
C THR A 26 -12.27 9.05 10.39
N ALA A 27 -12.46 7.77 10.09
CA ALA A 27 -13.22 6.86 10.91
C ALA A 27 -12.23 6.02 11.72
N THR A 28 -12.55 5.84 13.00
CA THR A 28 -11.77 4.98 13.87
C THR A 28 -12.43 3.61 13.99
N ARG A 29 -11.66 2.55 13.85
CA ARG A 29 -12.08 1.19 14.24
C ARG A 29 -11.31 0.74 15.46
N SER A 30 -11.99 -0.10 16.24
CA SER A 30 -11.44 -0.65 17.47
C SER A 30 -10.70 -1.93 17.16
N GLU A 31 -9.37 -1.86 17.10
CA GLU A 31 -8.53 -3.05 16.94
C GLU A 31 -8.14 -3.57 18.33
N THR A 32 -8.21 -4.88 18.53
CA THR A 32 -7.78 -5.50 19.78
C THR A 32 -6.34 -5.96 19.65
N ILE A 33 -5.41 -5.20 20.21
CA ILE A 33 -3.98 -5.52 20.17
C ILE A 33 -3.56 -6.19 21.48
N PRO A 34 -2.78 -7.27 21.45
CA PRO A 34 -2.13 -7.80 22.64
C PRO A 34 -1.25 -6.72 23.29
N ASN A 35 -1.30 -6.56 24.61
CA ASN A 35 -0.33 -5.72 25.30
C ASN A 35 1.11 -6.24 25.03
N ALA A 36 2.13 -5.42 25.27
CA ALA A 36 3.54 -5.79 25.06
C ALA A 36 3.98 -7.06 25.82
N THR A 37 3.16 -7.56 26.74
CA THR A 37 3.37 -8.80 27.49
C THR A 37 2.47 -9.96 27.07
N GLY A 38 1.63 -9.83 26.02
CA GLY A 38 0.75 -10.87 25.50
C GLY A 38 -0.34 -11.41 26.45
N THR A 39 -0.45 -10.87 27.67
CA THR A 39 -1.32 -11.38 28.74
C THR A 39 -2.63 -10.63 28.89
N LYS A 40 -2.76 -9.45 28.29
CA LYS A 40 -4.02 -8.69 28.28
C LYS A 40 -4.26 -8.13 26.89
N LEU A 41 -5.48 -8.31 26.40
CA LEU A 41 -5.96 -7.66 25.20
C LEU A 41 -6.25 -6.18 25.53
N ARG A 42 -5.69 -5.27 24.73
CA ARG A 42 -6.00 -3.84 24.79
C ARG A 42 -6.74 -3.46 23.52
N VAL A 43 -8.00 -3.08 23.67
CA VAL A 43 -8.72 -2.41 22.59
C VAL A 43 -8.07 -1.05 22.40
N VAL A 44 -7.55 -0.81 21.19
CA VAL A 44 -7.04 0.49 20.77
C VAL A 44 -7.89 0.98 19.62
N SER A 45 -8.38 2.20 19.73
CA SER A 45 -8.99 2.88 18.60
C SER A 45 -7.88 3.35 17.67
N LYS A 46 -7.88 2.84 16.44
CA LYS A 46 -7.01 3.30 15.37
C LYS A 46 -7.86 3.97 14.30
N VAL A 47 -7.28 4.98 13.65
CA VAL A 47 -7.81 5.47 12.39
C VAL A 47 -7.58 4.38 11.34
N SER A 48 -8.65 3.91 10.72
CA SER A 48 -8.61 2.75 9.80
C SER A 48 -9.53 2.95 8.60
N ALA A 49 -10.12 4.13 8.44
CA ALA A 49 -10.95 4.48 7.30
C ALA A 49 -10.98 6.00 7.12
N PHE A 50 -11.25 6.44 5.90
CA PHE A 50 -11.60 7.82 5.60
C PHE A 50 -13.11 7.99 5.66
N ALA A 51 -13.57 8.98 6.40
CA ALA A 51 -14.96 9.41 6.41
C ALA A 51 -15.11 10.64 5.52
N ASN A 52 -16.27 10.82 4.88
CA ASN A 52 -16.55 11.99 4.03
C ASN A 52 -15.47 12.23 2.94
N PRO A 53 -15.06 11.19 2.18
CA PRO A 53 -13.96 11.31 1.22
C PRO A 53 -14.29 12.32 0.11
N LYS A 54 -15.56 12.45 -0.27
CA LYS A 54 -16.02 13.43 -1.27
C LYS A 54 -15.69 14.87 -0.86
N GLU A 55 -16.05 15.25 0.36
CA GLU A 55 -15.78 16.58 0.92
C GLU A 55 -14.27 16.81 1.05
N MET A 56 -13.53 15.79 1.50
CA MET A 56 -12.07 15.84 1.59
C MET A 56 -11.42 16.15 0.23
N PHE A 57 -11.81 15.43 -0.83
CA PHE A 57 -11.31 15.66 -2.18
C PHE A 57 -11.82 16.96 -2.80
N ALA A 58 -13.05 17.39 -2.50
CA ALA A 58 -13.57 18.67 -2.96
C ALA A 58 -12.77 19.86 -2.40
N MET A 59 -12.29 19.78 -1.16
CA MET A 59 -11.37 20.79 -0.62
C MET A 59 -10.02 20.79 -1.37
N ALA A 60 -9.48 19.60 -1.67
CA ALA A 60 -8.24 19.46 -2.43
C ALA A 60 -8.38 20.03 -3.86
N ALA A 61 -9.52 19.74 -4.51
CA ALA A 61 -9.85 20.17 -5.87
C ALA A 61 -9.82 21.70 -6.06
N GLN A 62 -9.97 22.50 -5.00
CA GLN A 62 -9.88 23.96 -5.08
C GLN A 62 -8.49 24.49 -5.45
N TYR A 63 -7.45 23.66 -5.36
CA TYR A 63 -6.08 24.04 -5.70
C TYR A 63 -5.30 22.96 -6.43
N THR A 64 -5.94 21.85 -6.78
CA THR A 64 -5.33 20.78 -7.58
C THR A 64 -5.99 20.72 -8.94
N ASP A 65 -5.19 20.63 -9.99
CA ASP A 65 -5.63 20.29 -11.33
C ASP A 65 -5.13 18.87 -11.65
N VAL A 66 -6.04 17.98 -12.05
CA VAL A 66 -5.75 16.56 -12.29
C VAL A 66 -6.10 16.25 -13.72
N VAL A 67 -5.09 15.91 -14.52
CA VAL A 67 -5.26 15.45 -15.90
C VAL A 67 -5.08 13.94 -15.93
N VAL A 68 -6.16 13.21 -16.19
CA VAL A 68 -6.11 11.76 -16.37
C VAL A 68 -5.72 11.41 -17.81
N ARG A 69 -5.22 10.18 -18.01
CA ARG A 69 -4.64 9.75 -19.29
C ARG A 69 -5.64 9.88 -20.45
N GLU A 70 -6.90 9.59 -20.20
CA GLU A 70 -7.98 9.65 -21.19
C GLU A 70 -8.26 11.08 -21.69
N GLN A 71 -7.86 12.11 -20.93
CA GLN A 71 -8.02 13.51 -21.32
C GLN A 71 -6.88 14.03 -22.20
N VAL A 72 -5.77 13.28 -22.31
CA VAL A 72 -4.61 13.69 -23.12
C VAL A 72 -4.74 13.05 -24.50
N PRO A 73 -4.91 13.83 -25.59
CA PRO A 73 -4.94 13.32 -26.95
C PRO A 73 -3.51 12.95 -27.39
N ALA A 74 -3.00 11.84 -26.88
CA ALA A 74 -1.70 11.29 -27.22
C ALA A 74 -1.87 9.90 -27.85
N ASN A 75 -1.06 9.62 -28.87
CA ASN A 75 -0.92 8.26 -29.37
C ASN A 75 -0.10 7.47 -28.34
N LEU A 76 -0.81 6.71 -27.49
CA LEU A 76 -0.23 5.85 -26.48
C LEU A 76 -0.34 4.39 -26.94
N PRO A 77 0.63 3.53 -26.61
CA PRO A 77 0.54 2.11 -26.91
C PRO A 77 -0.64 1.48 -26.17
N VAL A 78 -1.27 0.49 -26.82
CA VAL A 78 -2.38 -0.30 -26.26
C VAL A 78 -1.84 -1.57 -25.63
N HIS A 79 -2.54 -2.10 -24.62
CA HIS A 79 -2.22 -3.39 -24.00
C HIS A 79 -3.50 -4.10 -23.56
N ASP A 80 -3.47 -5.42 -23.50
CA ASP A 80 -4.63 -6.27 -23.15
C ASP A 80 -4.76 -6.49 -21.62
N GLY A 81 -4.33 -5.52 -20.82
CA GLY A 81 -4.20 -5.65 -19.36
C GLY A 81 -2.83 -6.17 -18.92
N ARG A 82 -2.74 -6.63 -17.66
CA ARG A 82 -1.53 -7.22 -17.07
C ARG A 82 -1.62 -8.74 -17.22
N GLN A 83 -0.59 -9.35 -17.79
CA GLN A 83 -0.49 -10.81 -17.89
C GLN A 83 0.10 -11.36 -16.60
N ILE A 84 -0.61 -12.27 -15.93
CA ILE A 84 -0.12 -12.90 -14.69
C ILE A 84 0.60 -14.21 -15.06
N ILE A 85 1.89 -14.27 -14.76
CA ILE A 85 2.74 -15.45 -14.94
C ILE A 85 2.97 -16.07 -13.58
N THR A 86 2.44 -17.28 -13.39
CA THR A 86 2.47 -17.99 -12.10
C THR A 86 3.49 -19.12 -12.13
N SER A 87 4.44 -19.10 -11.20
CA SER A 87 5.35 -20.23 -10.92
C SER A 87 4.81 -21.09 -9.78
N THR A 88 5.09 -22.40 -9.82
CA THR A 88 4.65 -23.33 -8.77
C THR A 88 5.79 -23.54 -7.79
N PRO A 89 5.65 -23.30 -6.48
CA PRO A 89 6.77 -23.49 -5.55
C PRO A 89 7.18 -24.98 -5.44
N GLY A 90 8.48 -25.28 -5.38
CA GLY A 90 8.99 -26.61 -5.00
C GLY A 90 8.69 -26.99 -3.54
N GLN A 91 8.99 -28.24 -3.15
CA GLN A 91 8.61 -28.75 -1.81
C GLN A 91 9.26 -27.96 -0.66
N GLU A 92 10.57 -27.70 -0.73
CA GLU A 92 11.28 -26.96 0.32
C GLU A 92 10.70 -25.55 0.51
N ARG A 93 10.31 -24.89 -0.58
CA ARG A 93 9.63 -23.58 -0.52
C ARG A 93 8.27 -23.68 0.16
N ARG A 94 7.48 -24.72 -0.15
CA ARG A 94 6.18 -24.97 0.52
C ARG A 94 6.36 -25.23 2.01
N ASP A 95 7.37 -26.00 2.39
CA ASP A 95 7.68 -26.29 3.80
C ASP A 95 8.10 -25.02 4.55
N PHE A 96 8.92 -24.16 3.92
CA PHE A 96 9.28 -22.87 4.49
C PHE A 96 8.06 -21.94 4.66
N ILE A 97 7.14 -21.91 3.69
CA ILE A 97 5.90 -21.13 3.81
C ILE A 97 5.02 -21.66 4.94
N ALA A 98 4.94 -22.98 5.13
CA ALA A 98 4.24 -23.58 6.26
C ALA A 98 4.89 -23.23 7.61
N ASP A 99 6.23 -23.14 7.66
CA ASP A 99 6.95 -22.63 8.84
C ASP A 99 6.62 -21.16 9.13
N LEU A 100 6.48 -20.32 8.10
CA LEU A 100 6.04 -18.92 8.29
C LEU A 100 4.64 -18.83 8.91
N ASP A 101 3.71 -19.69 8.49
CA ASP A 101 2.36 -19.77 9.08
C ASP A 101 2.43 -20.21 10.54
N TYR A 102 3.21 -21.25 10.85
CA TYR A 102 3.45 -21.70 12.22
C TYR A 102 4.05 -20.57 13.07
N ARG A 103 5.08 -19.87 12.56
CA ARG A 103 5.70 -18.72 13.23
C ARG A 103 4.67 -17.63 13.51
N ALA A 104 3.77 -17.33 12.58
CA ALA A 104 2.73 -16.32 12.75
C ALA A 104 1.75 -16.67 13.89
N ASP A 105 1.33 -17.94 13.98
CA ASP A 105 0.43 -18.44 15.02
C ASP A 105 1.10 -18.56 16.41
N HIS A 106 2.44 -18.65 16.47
CA HIS A 106 3.22 -18.91 17.69
C HIS A 106 4.19 -17.78 18.08
N LEU A 107 3.96 -16.55 17.60
CA LEU A 107 4.76 -15.39 17.99
C LEU A 107 4.71 -15.16 19.51
N ASP A 108 5.87 -14.89 20.12
CA ASP A 108 5.95 -14.38 21.50
C ASP A 108 5.90 -12.84 21.48
N PRO A 109 4.80 -12.21 21.92
CA PRO A 109 4.69 -10.74 21.91
C PRO A 109 5.75 -10.05 22.77
N ARG A 110 6.39 -10.77 23.72
CA ARG A 110 7.47 -10.24 24.56
C ARG A 110 8.83 -10.21 23.87
N ARG A 111 8.99 -10.98 22.79
CA ARG A 111 10.27 -11.17 22.07
C ARG A 111 10.16 -10.78 20.60
N ALA A 112 9.50 -9.64 20.34
CA ALA A 112 9.40 -9.04 19.01
C ALA A 112 10.76 -8.72 18.36
N ASP A 113 11.83 -8.67 19.16
CA ASP A 113 13.23 -8.56 18.73
C ASP A 113 13.74 -9.82 18.02
N ILE A 114 13.25 -11.01 18.38
CA ILE A 114 13.60 -12.27 17.72
C ILE A 114 12.78 -12.44 16.45
N ASP A 115 11.46 -12.34 16.59
CA ASP A 115 10.53 -12.56 15.49
C ASP A 115 9.26 -11.73 15.66
N ASN A 116 8.72 -11.29 14.53
CA ASN A 116 7.50 -10.50 14.47
C ASN A 116 6.90 -10.60 13.07
N VAL A 117 5.63 -10.18 12.94
CA VAL A 117 4.89 -10.29 11.68
C VAL A 117 5.58 -9.57 10.52
N LEU A 118 6.25 -8.43 10.75
CA LEU A 118 6.95 -7.71 9.68
C LEU A 118 8.18 -8.50 9.19
N LYS A 119 8.85 -9.23 10.08
CA LYS A 119 9.95 -10.12 9.73
C LYS A 119 9.44 -11.33 8.95
N ILE A 120 8.39 -12.00 9.44
CA ILE A 120 7.71 -13.12 8.75
C ILE A 120 7.27 -12.71 7.34
N LEU A 121 6.64 -11.54 7.19
CA LEU A 121 6.22 -11.03 5.89
C LEU A 121 7.42 -10.75 4.97
N ASN A 122 8.51 -10.19 5.50
CA ASN A 122 9.74 -9.98 4.72
C ASN A 122 10.37 -11.31 4.26
N ASP A 123 10.39 -12.31 5.12
CA ASP A 123 10.87 -13.66 4.81
C ASP A 123 9.99 -14.31 3.72
N GLY A 124 8.66 -14.19 3.85
CA GLY A 124 7.70 -14.64 2.85
C GLY A 124 7.89 -13.96 1.48
N ARG A 125 8.15 -12.65 1.47
CA ARG A 125 8.44 -11.92 0.21
C ARG A 125 9.77 -12.30 -0.41
N ASN A 126 10.78 -12.60 0.41
CA ASN A 126 12.07 -13.07 -0.06
C ASN A 126 11.94 -14.44 -0.73
N VAL A 127 11.37 -15.41 -0.02
CA VAL A 127 11.24 -16.79 -0.52
C VAL A 127 10.34 -16.87 -1.75
N ALA A 128 9.34 -16.00 -1.84
CA ALA A 128 8.46 -15.97 -3.00
C ALA A 128 9.16 -15.48 -4.26
N LEU A 129 10.06 -14.49 -4.13
CA LEU A 129 10.87 -13.99 -5.21
C LEU A 129 11.96 -14.99 -5.62
N ASP A 130 12.79 -15.42 -4.67
CA ASP A 130 13.88 -16.36 -4.88
C ASP A 130 14.23 -17.08 -3.56
N PRO A 131 14.25 -18.43 -3.52
CA PRO A 131 14.61 -19.20 -2.33
C PRO A 131 15.95 -18.80 -1.70
N ALA A 132 16.93 -18.42 -2.52
CA ALA A 132 18.25 -18.03 -2.03
C ALA A 132 18.19 -16.76 -1.16
N LEU A 133 17.23 -15.87 -1.39
CA LEU A 133 17.01 -14.69 -0.53
C LEU A 133 16.49 -15.05 0.87
N ALA A 134 16.01 -16.29 1.06
CA ALA A 134 15.62 -16.86 2.34
C ALA A 134 16.64 -17.87 2.88
N ASN A 135 17.84 -17.95 2.30
CA ASN A 135 18.88 -18.95 2.60
C ASN A 135 18.41 -20.42 2.37
N LEU A 136 17.54 -20.63 1.39
CA LEU A 136 17.17 -21.95 0.90
C LEU A 136 17.92 -22.26 -0.39
N GLU A 137 17.99 -23.54 -0.76
CA GLU A 137 18.52 -23.92 -2.06
C GLU A 137 17.59 -23.42 -3.18
N PRO A 138 18.14 -22.87 -4.29
CA PRO A 138 17.35 -22.55 -5.46
C PRO A 138 16.64 -23.80 -5.99
N ASP A 139 15.50 -23.60 -6.65
CA ASP A 139 14.77 -24.64 -7.38
C ASP A 139 14.92 -24.36 -8.88
N PRO A 140 15.99 -24.84 -9.54
CA PRO A 140 16.35 -24.44 -10.90
C PRO A 140 15.25 -24.80 -11.90
N GLY A 141 14.92 -23.87 -12.80
CA GLY A 141 13.81 -24.04 -13.76
C GLY A 141 12.43 -23.73 -13.16
N ASN A 142 12.36 -23.37 -11.88
CA ASN A 142 11.11 -23.12 -11.16
C ASN A 142 11.21 -21.92 -10.19
N THR A 143 12.20 -21.06 -10.39
CA THR A 143 12.30 -19.75 -9.73
C THR A 143 11.52 -18.69 -10.51
N ARG A 144 11.30 -17.53 -9.89
CA ARG A 144 10.74 -16.39 -10.61
C ARG A 144 11.69 -15.87 -11.68
N ALA A 145 13.00 -15.98 -11.45
CA ALA A 145 14.01 -15.60 -12.44
C ALA A 145 13.90 -16.46 -13.71
N ASP A 146 13.60 -17.76 -13.59
CA ASP A 146 13.37 -18.64 -14.73
C ASP A 146 12.17 -18.18 -15.58
N ALA A 147 11.03 -17.92 -14.93
CA ALA A 147 9.82 -17.46 -15.61
C ALA A 147 10.02 -16.06 -16.27
N VAL A 148 10.75 -15.16 -15.60
CA VAL A 148 11.10 -13.86 -16.18
C VAL A 148 12.04 -14.04 -17.37
N ALA A 149 13.07 -14.87 -17.24
CA ALA A 149 14.03 -15.14 -18.31
C ALA A 149 13.34 -15.71 -19.55
N GLU A 150 12.44 -16.67 -19.38
CA GLU A 150 11.65 -17.27 -20.47
C GLU A 150 10.86 -16.21 -21.25
N GLN A 151 10.08 -15.38 -20.55
CA GLN A 151 9.25 -14.37 -21.19
C GLN A 151 10.07 -13.24 -21.81
N VAL A 152 11.14 -12.80 -21.14
CA VAL A 152 12.06 -11.80 -21.69
C VAL A 152 12.72 -12.32 -22.97
N ALA A 153 13.15 -13.59 -22.97
CA ALA A 153 13.73 -14.24 -24.13
C ALA A 153 12.72 -14.40 -25.27
N ARG A 154 11.48 -14.82 -24.96
CA ARG A 154 10.38 -14.92 -25.94
C ARG A 154 10.21 -13.59 -26.67
N ILE A 155 10.06 -12.49 -25.93
CA ILE A 155 9.86 -11.16 -26.49
C ILE A 155 11.11 -10.70 -27.24
N TYR A 156 12.31 -10.92 -26.69
CA TYR A 156 13.58 -10.55 -27.33
C TYR A 156 13.72 -11.18 -28.71
N HIS A 157 13.56 -12.51 -28.80
CA HIS A 157 13.69 -13.23 -30.07
C HIS A 157 12.57 -12.91 -31.04
N ALA A 158 11.33 -12.76 -30.56
CA ALA A 158 10.19 -12.40 -31.41
C ALA A 158 10.30 -10.99 -32.00
N THR A 159 11.01 -10.08 -31.34
CA THR A 159 11.13 -8.67 -31.74
C THR A 159 12.50 -8.31 -32.31
N ALA A 160 13.39 -9.29 -32.51
CA ALA A 160 14.77 -9.08 -32.95
C ALA A 160 14.88 -8.30 -34.28
N ASP A 161 13.93 -8.52 -35.18
CA ASP A 161 13.87 -7.87 -36.50
C ASP A 161 13.05 -6.57 -36.53
N ASN A 162 12.47 -6.15 -35.41
CA ASN A 162 11.68 -4.92 -35.36
C ASN A 162 12.55 -3.71 -35.69
N GLU A 163 12.04 -2.88 -36.60
CA GLU A 163 12.67 -1.64 -37.02
C GLU A 163 12.09 -0.46 -36.26
N TYR A 164 12.97 0.47 -35.86
CA TYR A 164 12.62 1.65 -35.09
C TYR A 164 13.26 2.88 -35.71
N LEU A 165 12.68 4.05 -35.47
CA LEU A 165 13.24 5.33 -35.88
C LEU A 165 14.11 5.94 -34.76
N THR A 166 15.14 6.70 -35.16
CA THR A 166 15.94 7.54 -34.26
C THR A 166 15.18 8.82 -33.89
N GLU A 167 15.76 9.65 -33.02
CA GLU A 167 15.15 10.93 -32.64
C GLU A 167 15.06 11.91 -33.82
N GLU A 168 15.94 11.76 -34.81
CA GLU A 168 15.93 12.52 -36.05
C GLU A 168 14.91 12.00 -37.08
N GLY A 169 14.20 10.90 -36.78
CA GLY A 169 13.22 10.28 -37.68
C GLY A 169 13.82 9.34 -38.73
N GLU A 170 15.13 9.08 -38.68
CA GLU A 170 15.81 8.15 -39.58
C GLU A 170 15.68 6.70 -39.10
N ARG A 171 15.85 5.73 -40.00
CA ARG A 171 15.84 4.31 -39.60
C ARG A 171 17.03 4.02 -38.68
N SER A 172 16.75 3.46 -37.52
CA SER A 172 17.78 3.05 -36.57
C SER A 172 18.64 1.94 -37.20
N PRO A 173 19.98 2.03 -37.11
CA PRO A 173 20.87 1.00 -37.64
C PRO A 173 20.80 -0.31 -36.85
N ILE A 174 20.26 -0.27 -35.62
CA ILE A 174 20.14 -1.44 -34.74
C ILE A 174 18.65 -1.76 -34.57
N ARG A 175 18.29 -2.96 -35.00
CA ARG A 175 16.97 -3.55 -34.81
C ARG A 175 16.80 -4.13 -33.41
N GLY A 176 15.58 -4.49 -33.07
CA GLY A 176 15.25 -5.09 -31.79
C GLY A 176 14.61 -4.10 -30.83
N ALA A 177 13.65 -4.60 -30.07
CA ALA A 177 12.94 -3.85 -29.04
C ALA A 177 13.74 -3.77 -27.73
N LEU A 178 13.29 -2.90 -26.84
CA LEU A 178 13.74 -2.80 -25.46
C LEU A 178 12.69 -3.42 -24.53
N GLN A 179 13.15 -3.99 -23.42
CA GLN A 179 12.34 -4.49 -22.31
C GLN A 179 12.85 -3.92 -20.98
N LEU A 180 11.93 -3.60 -20.07
CA LEU A 180 12.26 -3.18 -18.70
C LEU A 180 11.86 -4.26 -17.70
N VAL A 181 12.77 -4.61 -16.80
CA VAL A 181 12.50 -5.54 -15.69
C VAL A 181 12.65 -4.80 -14.37
N PHE A 182 11.54 -4.65 -13.64
CA PHE A 182 11.50 -4.03 -12.33
C PHE A 182 11.61 -5.07 -11.22
N CYS A 183 12.58 -4.87 -10.33
CA CYS A 183 12.78 -5.69 -9.14
C CYS A 183 13.35 -4.82 -8.01
N ASP A 184 12.58 -4.54 -6.95
CA ASP A 184 13.04 -3.76 -5.80
C ASP A 184 13.83 -4.58 -4.78
N ARG A 185 13.59 -5.90 -4.73
CA ARG A 185 14.31 -6.84 -3.87
C ARG A 185 15.44 -7.55 -4.63
N GLY A 186 16.36 -8.20 -3.91
CA GLY A 186 17.44 -8.97 -4.54
C GLY A 186 18.45 -8.16 -5.37
N THR A 187 18.57 -6.85 -5.10
CA THR A 187 19.55 -5.98 -5.77
C THR A 187 20.98 -6.52 -5.61
N PRO A 188 21.88 -6.34 -6.61
CA PRO A 188 23.24 -6.88 -6.57
C PRO A 188 23.97 -6.52 -5.27
N ARG A 189 24.45 -7.53 -4.54
CA ARG A 189 25.33 -7.38 -3.37
C ARG A 189 26.68 -8.05 -3.68
N PRO A 190 27.80 -7.55 -3.12
CA PRO A 190 29.13 -8.14 -3.36
C PRO A 190 29.23 -9.62 -2.97
N ASP A 191 28.58 -10.03 -1.86
CA ASP A 191 28.78 -11.35 -1.25
C ASP A 191 27.46 -12.07 -0.91
N GLY A 192 26.42 -11.91 -1.74
CA GLY A 192 25.12 -12.53 -1.48
C GLY A 192 24.32 -12.89 -2.73
N PRO A 193 23.27 -13.71 -2.59
CA PRO A 193 22.43 -14.11 -3.71
C PRO A 193 21.81 -12.89 -4.38
N SER A 194 21.96 -12.84 -5.70
CA SER A 194 21.54 -11.73 -6.56
C SER A 194 20.59 -12.27 -7.62
N VAL A 195 19.31 -11.94 -7.44
CA VAL A 195 18.26 -12.27 -8.40
C VAL A 195 18.58 -11.69 -9.78
N TYR A 196 19.27 -10.55 -9.80
CA TYR A 196 19.72 -9.86 -11.00
C TYR A 196 20.77 -10.67 -11.76
N SER A 197 21.75 -11.22 -11.03
CA SER A 197 22.82 -12.01 -11.63
C SER A 197 22.26 -13.33 -12.18
N ASN A 198 21.43 -14.01 -11.38
CA ASN A 198 20.75 -15.23 -11.80
C ASN A 198 19.92 -15.02 -13.08
N LEU A 199 19.11 -13.95 -13.14
CA LEU A 199 18.37 -13.60 -14.35
C LEU A 199 19.28 -13.39 -15.57
N LYS A 200 20.43 -12.72 -15.41
CA LYS A 200 21.37 -12.51 -16.51
C LYS A 200 22.00 -13.82 -16.96
N ASP A 201 22.41 -14.67 -16.03
CA ASP A 201 23.03 -15.95 -16.34
C ASP A 201 22.03 -16.85 -17.10
N LEU A 202 20.77 -16.92 -16.66
CA LEU A 202 19.69 -17.61 -17.38
C LEU A 202 19.50 -17.07 -18.80
N LEU A 203 19.42 -15.74 -18.97
CA LEU A 203 19.23 -15.12 -20.28
C LEU A 203 20.39 -15.41 -21.24
N VAL A 204 21.63 -15.39 -20.75
CA VAL A 204 22.83 -15.62 -21.57
C VAL A 204 23.01 -17.10 -21.86
N GLU A 205 23.03 -17.94 -20.83
CA GLU A 205 23.44 -19.34 -20.93
C GLU A 205 22.32 -20.21 -21.52
N GLN A 206 21.08 -20.02 -21.08
CA GLN A 206 19.96 -20.85 -21.52
C GLN A 206 19.27 -20.27 -22.77
N TYR A 207 19.02 -18.97 -22.78
CA TYR A 207 18.20 -18.34 -23.81
C TYR A 207 18.98 -17.62 -24.92
N GLN A 208 20.32 -17.65 -24.86
CA GLN A 208 21.20 -17.10 -25.90
C GLN A 208 20.97 -15.60 -26.18
N VAL A 209 20.57 -14.83 -25.15
CA VAL A 209 20.55 -13.37 -25.21
C VAL A 209 21.97 -12.86 -24.96
N PRO A 210 22.59 -12.10 -25.88
CA PRO A 210 23.96 -11.65 -25.70
C PRO A 210 24.13 -10.81 -24.43
N ALA A 211 25.20 -11.05 -23.67
CA ALA A 211 25.43 -10.43 -22.37
C ALA A 211 25.53 -8.89 -22.46
N GLU A 212 26.01 -8.37 -23.58
CA GLU A 212 26.11 -6.94 -23.89
C GLU A 212 24.76 -6.27 -24.16
N LYS A 213 23.71 -7.04 -24.46
CA LYS A 213 22.34 -6.55 -24.65
C LYS A 213 21.60 -6.42 -23.32
N ILE A 214 22.19 -6.86 -22.21
CA ILE A 214 21.59 -6.87 -20.87
C ILE A 214 22.35 -5.87 -19.99
N ALA A 215 21.63 -4.92 -19.40
CA ALA A 215 22.22 -3.92 -18.53
C ALA A 215 21.48 -3.77 -17.19
N PHE A 216 22.22 -3.34 -16.18
CA PHE A 216 21.69 -3.02 -14.86
C PHE A 216 21.80 -1.51 -14.61
N ILE A 217 20.70 -0.88 -14.21
CA ILE A 217 20.72 0.56 -13.87
C ILE A 217 21.65 0.86 -12.67
N HIS A 218 21.92 -0.15 -11.83
CA HIS A 218 22.75 -0.04 -10.63
C HIS A 218 24.24 0.13 -10.95
N ASP A 219 24.68 -0.30 -12.14
CA ASP A 219 26.05 -0.14 -12.60
C ASP A 219 26.34 1.32 -13.02
N ALA A 220 25.30 2.05 -13.43
CA ALA A 220 25.35 3.47 -13.76
C ALA A 220 25.22 4.36 -12.50
N LYS A 221 26.34 4.61 -11.83
CA LYS A 221 26.39 5.36 -10.57
C LYS A 221 26.28 6.88 -10.76
N SER A 222 26.92 7.43 -11.79
CA SER A 222 26.91 8.87 -12.07
C SER A 222 25.74 9.29 -12.99
N PRO A 223 25.31 10.57 -12.96
CA PRO A 223 24.33 11.09 -13.91
C PRO A 223 24.76 10.90 -15.38
N SER A 224 26.05 11.09 -15.69
CA SER A 224 26.58 10.90 -17.05
C SER A 224 26.51 9.45 -17.51
N GLN A 225 26.80 8.49 -16.64
CA GLN A 225 26.66 7.06 -16.94
C GLN A 225 25.20 6.68 -17.18
N LYS A 226 24.27 7.24 -16.40
CA LYS A 226 22.83 7.00 -16.60
C LYS A 226 22.35 7.56 -17.93
N LEU A 227 22.81 8.74 -18.33
CA LEU A 227 22.49 9.32 -19.64
C LEU A 227 23.05 8.49 -20.79
N ALA A 228 24.28 7.98 -20.66
CA ALA A 228 24.89 7.08 -21.63
C ALA A 228 24.07 5.78 -21.77
N LEU A 229 23.70 5.16 -20.65
CA LEU A 229 22.86 3.95 -20.65
C LEU A 229 21.49 4.19 -21.30
N GLN A 230 20.86 5.34 -21.04
CA GLN A 230 19.61 5.73 -21.70
C GLN A 230 19.81 5.91 -23.21
N ALA A 231 20.94 6.48 -23.65
CA ALA A 231 21.27 6.57 -25.07
C ALA A 231 21.48 5.19 -25.70
N ASP A 232 22.13 4.25 -24.99
CA ASP A 232 22.33 2.88 -25.45
C ASP A 232 21.00 2.12 -25.59
N CYS A 233 20.07 2.33 -24.67
CA CYS A 233 18.71 1.79 -24.76
C CYS A 233 17.96 2.35 -25.97
N ARG A 234 17.97 3.68 -26.17
CA ARG A 234 17.33 4.33 -27.33
C ARG A 234 17.94 3.87 -28.65
N ALA A 235 19.26 3.68 -28.68
CA ALA A 235 19.99 3.20 -29.84
C ALA A 235 19.81 1.70 -30.12
N GLY A 236 19.18 0.92 -29.23
CA GLY A 236 19.01 -0.53 -29.38
C GLY A 236 20.26 -1.36 -29.04
N ARG A 237 21.30 -0.74 -28.47
CA ARG A 237 22.48 -1.48 -27.96
C ARG A 237 22.12 -2.34 -26.75
N ILE A 238 21.19 -1.87 -25.92
CA ILE A 238 20.58 -2.64 -24.84
C ILE A 238 19.18 -3.08 -25.25
N ALA A 239 18.87 -4.35 -25.02
CA ALA A 239 17.54 -4.93 -25.25
C ALA A 239 16.82 -5.25 -23.93
N VAL A 240 17.54 -5.46 -22.84
CA VAL A 240 16.97 -5.74 -21.50
C VAL A 240 17.64 -4.83 -20.48
N LEU A 241 16.85 -3.97 -19.83
CA LEU A 241 17.31 -3.13 -18.73
C LEU A 241 16.61 -3.54 -17.44
N VAL A 242 17.40 -3.95 -16.44
CA VAL A 242 16.91 -4.41 -15.15
C VAL A 242 17.23 -3.39 -14.04
N GLY A 243 16.27 -3.12 -13.17
CA GLY A 243 16.45 -2.13 -12.11
C GLY A 243 15.34 -2.07 -11.07
N SER A 244 15.59 -1.30 -10.02
CA SER A 244 14.60 -1.01 -8.97
C SER A 244 13.75 0.19 -9.36
N THR A 245 12.54 0.27 -8.81
CA THR A 245 11.64 1.42 -8.88
C THR A 245 12.35 2.68 -8.46
N SER A 246 13.16 2.64 -7.39
CA SER A 246 13.89 3.83 -6.93
C SER A 246 14.87 4.39 -7.95
N LYS A 247 15.49 3.53 -8.77
CA LYS A 247 16.52 3.92 -9.75
C LYS A 247 15.96 4.23 -11.13
N MET A 248 14.84 3.60 -11.50
CA MET A 248 14.19 3.78 -12.81
C MET A 248 12.90 4.61 -12.75
N GLY A 249 12.37 4.88 -11.55
CA GLY A 249 11.08 5.51 -11.28
C GLY A 249 10.99 7.01 -11.55
N THR A 250 12.13 7.71 -11.72
CA THR A 250 12.15 9.12 -12.18
C THR A 250 13.18 9.36 -13.29
N GLY A 251 12.81 10.18 -14.29
CA GLY A 251 13.76 10.78 -15.25
C GLY A 251 14.41 9.84 -16.28
N MET A 252 13.80 8.71 -16.62
CA MET A 252 14.32 7.79 -17.64
C MET A 252 13.53 7.90 -18.95
N ASN A 253 14.18 8.36 -20.03
CA ASN A 253 13.59 8.51 -21.36
C ASN A 253 14.10 7.39 -22.27
N VAL A 254 13.40 6.25 -22.27
CA VAL A 254 13.78 5.03 -23.02
C VAL A 254 12.58 4.36 -23.72
N GLN A 255 11.42 5.01 -23.76
CA GLN A 255 10.16 4.44 -24.26
C GLN A 255 10.15 4.13 -25.75
N GLY A 256 11.05 4.74 -26.54
CA GLY A 256 10.97 4.78 -28.01
C GLY A 256 10.76 3.42 -28.69
N ARG A 257 11.39 2.37 -28.15
CA ARG A 257 11.31 0.99 -28.65
C ARG A 257 10.87 -0.02 -27.59
N LEU A 258 10.28 0.46 -26.48
CA LEU A 258 9.94 -0.36 -25.34
C LEU A 258 8.69 -1.20 -25.62
N ILE A 259 8.84 -2.53 -25.66
CA ILE A 259 7.75 -3.47 -26.00
C ILE A 259 7.22 -4.24 -24.79
N GLY A 260 8.09 -4.52 -23.82
CA GLY A 260 7.77 -5.36 -22.65
C GLY A 260 8.15 -4.69 -21.34
N LEU A 261 7.26 -4.78 -20.36
CA LEU A 261 7.51 -4.36 -18.98
C LEU A 261 7.21 -5.51 -18.02
N HIS A 262 8.20 -5.86 -17.21
CA HIS A 262 8.17 -7.02 -16.33
C HIS A 262 8.21 -6.57 -14.87
N HIS A 263 7.14 -6.84 -14.12
CA HIS A 263 7.09 -6.68 -12.68
C HIS A 263 7.51 -7.98 -12.00
N MET A 264 8.82 -8.13 -11.79
CA MET A 264 9.38 -9.30 -11.12
C MET A 264 8.97 -9.35 -9.63
N ASP A 265 8.75 -8.20 -9.02
CA ASP A 265 8.22 -8.11 -7.66
C ASP A 265 7.05 -7.13 -7.54
N VAL A 266 6.24 -7.36 -6.51
CA VAL A 266 5.07 -6.52 -6.21
C VAL A 266 5.53 -5.23 -5.53
N PRO A 267 5.28 -4.05 -6.13
CA PRO A 267 5.54 -2.78 -5.46
C PRO A 267 4.58 -2.61 -4.27
N TRP A 268 5.01 -1.89 -3.24
CA TRP A 268 4.14 -1.64 -2.07
C TRP A 268 3.09 -0.57 -2.31
N ARG A 269 3.38 0.40 -3.19
CA ARG A 269 2.56 1.60 -3.36
C ARG A 269 1.98 1.64 -4.77
N PRO A 270 0.69 1.99 -4.93
CA PRO A 270 0.10 2.25 -6.24
C PRO A 270 0.88 3.27 -7.08
N ALA A 271 1.42 4.31 -6.43
CA ALA A 271 2.23 5.31 -7.11
C ALA A 271 3.51 4.73 -7.73
N ASP A 272 4.11 3.70 -7.10
CA ASP A 272 5.26 3.00 -7.66
C ASP A 272 4.84 2.21 -8.90
N LEU A 273 3.70 1.51 -8.86
CA LEU A 273 3.13 0.80 -10.00
C LEU A 273 2.83 1.74 -11.18
N GLU A 274 2.16 2.86 -10.91
CA GLU A 274 1.85 3.91 -11.89
C GLU A 274 3.15 4.49 -12.51
N GLN A 275 4.19 4.72 -11.70
CA GLN A 275 5.49 5.19 -12.19
C GLN A 275 6.21 4.17 -13.07
N ARG A 276 6.15 2.88 -12.71
CA ARG A 276 6.72 1.78 -13.50
C ARG A 276 6.01 1.70 -14.86
N GLU A 277 4.68 1.54 -14.87
CA GLU A 277 3.88 1.41 -16.09
C GLU A 277 3.93 2.68 -16.97
N GLY A 278 4.03 3.86 -16.35
CA GLY A 278 4.23 5.13 -17.06
C GLY A 278 5.56 5.24 -17.84
N ARG A 279 6.45 4.24 -17.74
CA ARG A 279 7.63 4.11 -18.62
C ARG A 279 7.31 3.54 -19.99
N ILE A 280 6.36 2.61 -20.05
CA ILE A 280 5.99 1.94 -21.29
C ILE A 280 4.74 2.57 -21.92
N ILE A 281 3.75 2.94 -21.10
CA ILE A 281 2.55 3.66 -21.52
C ILE A 281 2.88 5.15 -21.62
N ARG A 282 3.61 5.51 -22.68
CA ARG A 282 4.19 6.84 -22.83
C ARG A 282 4.22 7.29 -24.29
N GLN A 283 4.03 8.59 -24.50
CA GLN A 283 4.17 9.20 -25.82
C GLN A 283 5.59 8.98 -26.38
N GLY A 284 5.66 8.72 -27.68
CA GLY A 284 6.91 8.46 -28.39
C GLY A 284 7.33 6.99 -28.37
N ASN A 285 6.59 6.11 -27.69
CA ASN A 285 6.73 4.67 -27.93
C ASN A 285 6.23 4.34 -29.33
N GLN A 286 7.07 3.68 -30.13
CA GLN A 286 6.78 3.36 -31.53
C GLN A 286 6.02 2.03 -31.68
N ASN A 287 5.88 1.24 -30.61
CA ASN A 287 5.13 0.00 -30.65
C ASN A 287 3.62 0.29 -30.47
N PRO A 288 2.74 -0.21 -31.36
CA PRO A 288 1.30 0.01 -31.22
C PRO A 288 0.68 -0.82 -30.08
N GLN A 289 1.26 -2.00 -29.81
CA GLN A 289 0.85 -2.90 -28.74
C GLN A 289 2.08 -3.21 -27.87
N ILE A 290 1.87 -3.28 -26.57
CA ILE A 290 2.91 -3.58 -25.57
C ILE A 290 2.43 -4.70 -24.64
N GLU A 291 3.38 -5.32 -23.93
CA GLU A 291 3.11 -6.35 -22.94
C GLU A 291 3.51 -5.88 -21.53
N ILE A 292 2.62 -6.05 -20.55
CA ILE A 292 2.89 -5.82 -19.13
C ILE A 292 2.71 -7.15 -18.42
N LEU A 293 3.77 -7.65 -17.77
CA LEU A 293 3.82 -8.98 -17.17
C LEU A 293 4.05 -8.88 -15.66
N ASN A 294 3.19 -9.52 -14.89
CA ASN A 294 3.27 -9.67 -13.43
C ASN A 294 3.68 -11.08 -13.08
N TYR A 295 4.72 -11.22 -12.27
CA TYR A 295 5.21 -12.54 -11.86
C TYR A 295 4.80 -12.83 -10.43
N VAL A 296 4.15 -13.97 -10.22
CA VAL A 296 3.68 -14.43 -8.92
C VAL A 296 4.11 -15.87 -8.69
N THR A 297 4.29 -16.23 -7.42
CA THR A 297 4.52 -17.62 -7.03
C THR A 297 3.23 -18.11 -6.39
N ALA A 298 2.68 -19.24 -6.84
CA ALA A 298 1.45 -19.79 -6.27
C ALA A 298 1.65 -20.13 -4.78
N GLY A 299 0.63 -19.88 -3.95
CA GLY A 299 0.71 -20.17 -2.51
C GLY A 299 1.71 -19.28 -1.76
N THR A 300 2.01 -18.08 -2.25
CA THR A 300 2.84 -17.09 -1.54
C THR A 300 2.05 -15.82 -1.26
N THR A 301 2.67 -14.90 -0.53
CA THR A 301 2.07 -13.60 -0.18
C THR A 301 1.86 -12.67 -1.39
N ASP A 302 2.37 -13.00 -2.58
CA ASP A 302 2.30 -12.12 -3.76
C ASP A 302 0.87 -11.88 -4.26
N THR A 303 0.02 -12.91 -4.29
CA THR A 303 -1.37 -12.78 -4.75
C THR A 303 -2.12 -11.75 -3.90
N VAL A 304 -1.91 -11.82 -2.57
CA VAL A 304 -2.52 -10.89 -1.63
C VAL A 304 -2.00 -9.47 -1.82
N MET A 305 -0.67 -9.32 -1.99
CA MET A 305 -0.07 -8.01 -2.20
C MET A 305 -0.56 -7.35 -3.50
N TRP A 306 -0.66 -8.10 -4.61
CA TRP A 306 -1.18 -7.58 -5.87
C TRP A 306 -2.62 -7.10 -5.73
N SER A 307 -3.49 -7.92 -5.13
CA SER A 307 -4.88 -7.57 -4.87
C SER A 307 -5.01 -6.28 -4.05
N LYS A 308 -4.20 -6.11 -3.00
CA LYS A 308 -4.18 -4.89 -2.19
C LYS A 308 -3.73 -3.66 -2.98
N VAL A 309 -2.64 -3.79 -3.76
CA VAL A 309 -2.11 -2.68 -4.56
C VAL A 309 -3.13 -2.26 -5.63
N GLU A 310 -3.80 -3.22 -6.26
CA GLU A 310 -4.83 -2.95 -7.27
C GLU A 310 -6.07 -2.29 -6.66
N SER A 311 -6.51 -2.76 -5.49
CA SER A 311 -7.65 -2.16 -4.78
C SER A 311 -7.36 -0.70 -4.40
N LYS A 312 -6.15 -0.42 -3.89
CA LYS A 312 -5.71 0.96 -3.61
C LYS A 312 -5.60 1.81 -4.87
N ALA A 313 -5.07 1.26 -5.96
CA ALA A 313 -4.96 1.98 -7.22
C ALA A 313 -6.34 2.34 -7.79
N ALA A 314 -7.29 1.40 -7.76
CA ALA A 314 -8.65 1.61 -8.23
C ALA A 314 -9.35 2.73 -7.44
N PHE A 315 -9.21 2.74 -6.12
CA PHE A 315 -9.75 3.82 -5.29
C PHE A 315 -9.15 5.19 -5.65
N ILE A 316 -7.83 5.28 -5.80
CA ILE A 316 -7.15 6.53 -6.19
C ILE A 316 -7.62 7.01 -7.56
N GLU A 317 -7.81 6.11 -8.53
CA GLU A 317 -8.31 6.47 -9.87
C GLU A 317 -9.76 6.97 -9.83
N GLN A 318 -10.64 6.37 -9.02
CA GLN A 318 -12.00 6.89 -8.81
C GLN A 318 -11.97 8.30 -8.20
N ALA A 319 -11.10 8.53 -7.21
CA ALA A 319 -10.91 9.83 -6.61
C ALA A 319 -10.39 10.87 -7.60
N LYS A 320 -9.38 10.53 -8.41
CA LYS A 320 -8.84 11.40 -9.48
C LYS A 320 -9.90 11.79 -10.52
N ARG A 321 -10.85 10.89 -10.81
CA ARG A 321 -11.97 11.13 -11.74
C ARG A 321 -13.13 11.91 -11.12
N GLY A 322 -13.09 12.21 -9.82
CA GLY A 322 -14.20 12.84 -9.10
C GLY A 322 -15.43 11.93 -8.95
N GLN A 323 -15.27 10.61 -9.09
CA GLN A 323 -16.36 9.62 -9.08
C GLN A 323 -16.59 9.02 -7.69
N LEU A 324 -16.60 9.86 -6.65
CA LEU A 324 -16.80 9.43 -5.25
C LEU A 324 -18.24 9.67 -4.75
N ASP A 325 -19.21 9.74 -5.67
CA ASP A 325 -20.55 10.28 -5.38
C ASP A 325 -21.36 9.47 -4.36
N ASP A 326 -21.08 8.17 -4.19
CA ASP A 326 -21.82 7.26 -3.30
C ASP A 326 -20.97 6.68 -2.15
N VAL A 327 -19.76 7.18 -1.91
CA VAL A 327 -18.83 6.60 -0.93
C VAL A 327 -18.79 7.44 0.36
N ALA A 328 -19.51 7.01 1.39
CA ALA A 328 -19.55 7.71 2.69
C ALA A 328 -18.33 7.40 3.57
N GLU A 329 -17.84 6.17 3.50
CA GLU A 329 -16.65 5.68 4.21
C GLU A 329 -15.81 4.84 3.25
N VAL A 330 -14.50 5.01 3.32
CA VAL A 330 -13.53 4.19 2.58
C VAL A 330 -12.62 3.54 3.60
N ASP A 331 -12.65 2.22 3.66
CA ASP A 331 -11.70 1.46 4.46
C ASP A 331 -10.29 1.87 4.08
N ASP A 332 -9.47 2.19 5.07
CA ASP A 332 -8.07 2.46 4.85
C ASP A 332 -7.41 1.13 4.54
N ILE A 333 -7.29 0.82 3.25
CA ILE A 333 -6.57 -0.35 2.74
C ILE A 333 -5.07 -0.26 3.14
N ALA A 334 -4.62 0.87 3.70
CA ALA A 334 -3.24 1.09 4.12
C ALA A 334 -2.83 0.44 5.44
N ASP A 335 -3.72 -0.12 6.24
CA ASP A 335 -3.26 -0.79 7.46
C ASP A 335 -2.60 -2.11 7.09
N ASP A 336 -1.26 -2.12 7.11
CA ASP A 336 -0.45 -3.33 7.32
C ASP A 336 -0.75 -3.84 8.75
N SER A 337 -2.02 -4.14 9.05
CA SER A 337 -2.40 -4.68 10.33
C SER A 337 -1.66 -6.01 10.48
N LEU A 338 -1.14 -6.26 11.68
CA LEU A 338 -0.47 -7.52 11.98
C LEU A 338 -1.39 -8.71 11.68
N SER A 339 -2.71 -8.49 11.81
CA SER A 339 -3.75 -9.45 11.45
C SER A 339 -3.81 -9.74 9.95
N GLU A 340 -3.75 -8.72 9.09
CA GLU A 340 -3.80 -8.91 7.64
C GLU A 340 -2.52 -9.55 7.09
N ALA A 341 -1.36 -9.22 7.63
CA ALA A 341 -0.11 -9.86 7.23
C ALA A 341 -0.06 -11.33 7.68
N ALA A 342 -0.63 -11.65 8.85
CA ALA A 342 -0.84 -13.03 9.29
C ALA A 342 -1.84 -13.76 8.38
N ALA A 343 -2.97 -13.13 8.05
CA ALA A 343 -3.97 -13.69 7.14
C ALA A 343 -3.42 -13.92 5.72
N ALA A 344 -2.59 -13.00 5.22
CA ALA A 344 -1.90 -13.16 3.95
C ALA A 344 -0.92 -14.34 3.94
N THR A 345 -0.20 -14.53 5.06
CA THR A 345 0.71 -15.67 5.26
C THR A 345 -0.08 -16.99 5.33
N LYS A 346 -1.23 -16.99 6.01
CA LYS A 346 -2.11 -18.15 6.14
C LYS A 346 -2.80 -18.53 4.83
N ALA A 347 -3.31 -17.53 4.10
CA ALA A 347 -3.88 -17.72 2.77
C ALA A 347 -2.82 -18.27 1.79
N ALA A 348 -1.58 -17.78 1.88
CA ALA A 348 -0.47 -18.31 1.11
C ALA A 348 -0.18 -19.78 1.43
N ALA A 349 -0.02 -20.13 2.72
CA ALA A 349 0.31 -21.48 3.15
C ALA A 349 -0.79 -22.51 2.83
N THR A 350 -2.05 -22.12 2.97
CA THR A 350 -3.21 -23.00 2.77
C THR A 350 -3.75 -22.99 1.35
N GLY A 351 -3.42 -21.96 0.56
CA GLY A 351 -3.98 -21.71 -0.77
C GLY A 351 -5.45 -21.27 -0.75
N ASP A 352 -6.00 -20.87 0.40
CA ASP A 352 -7.41 -20.54 0.57
C ASP A 352 -7.61 -19.04 0.83
N GLU A 353 -8.17 -18.33 -0.15
CA GLU A 353 -8.41 -16.89 -0.08
C GLU A 353 -9.43 -16.51 1.01
N ARG A 354 -10.25 -17.45 1.48
CA ARG A 354 -11.24 -17.22 2.55
C ARG A 354 -10.60 -16.83 3.87
N PHE A 355 -9.31 -17.10 4.09
CA PHE A 355 -8.60 -16.64 5.28
C PHE A 355 -8.48 -15.11 5.35
N LEU A 356 -8.41 -14.43 4.19
CA LEU A 356 -8.42 -12.96 4.15
C LEU A 356 -9.81 -12.44 4.52
N GLU A 357 -10.86 -12.98 3.90
CA GLU A 357 -12.25 -12.62 4.19
C GLU A 357 -12.60 -12.89 5.67
N MET A 358 -12.17 -14.03 6.19
CA MET A 358 -12.34 -14.37 7.61
C MET A 358 -11.64 -13.36 8.52
N ALA A 359 -10.42 -12.94 8.20
CA ALA A 359 -9.71 -11.93 9.00
C ALA A 359 -10.43 -10.58 8.98
N THR A 360 -10.96 -10.16 7.82
CA THR A 360 -11.78 -8.95 7.69
C THR A 360 -13.06 -9.05 8.52
N LEU A 361 -13.80 -10.16 8.39
CA LEU A 361 -15.04 -10.40 9.13
C LEU A 361 -14.80 -10.52 10.64
N GLU A 362 -13.70 -11.13 11.07
CA GLU A 362 -13.33 -11.21 12.49
C GLU A 362 -13.03 -9.83 13.08
N ASP A 363 -12.36 -8.96 12.33
CA ASP A 363 -12.11 -7.59 12.76
C ASP A 363 -13.42 -6.79 12.83
N GLU A 364 -14.30 -6.95 11.83
CA GLU A 364 -15.63 -6.35 11.83
C GLU A 364 -16.47 -6.80 13.04
N VAL A 365 -16.51 -8.10 13.33
CA VAL A 365 -17.22 -8.65 14.50
C VAL A 365 -16.64 -8.11 15.80
N LYS A 366 -15.31 -8.03 15.94
CA LYS A 366 -14.65 -7.45 17.13
C LYS A 366 -15.01 -5.98 17.29
N SER A 367 -14.97 -5.21 16.20
CA SER A 367 -15.33 -3.79 16.16
C SER A 367 -16.80 -3.57 16.56
N LEU A 368 -17.72 -4.30 15.94
CA LEU A 368 -19.15 -4.25 16.24
C LEU A 368 -19.45 -4.65 17.69
N SER A 369 -18.75 -5.66 18.22
CA SER A 369 -18.90 -6.09 19.62
C SER A 369 -18.42 -5.01 20.60
N ALA A 370 -17.30 -4.34 20.29
CA ALA A 370 -16.80 -3.24 21.10
C ALA A 370 -17.77 -2.04 21.09
N LEU A 371 -18.29 -1.66 19.92
CA LEU A 371 -19.32 -0.62 19.76
C LEU A 371 -20.59 -0.95 20.54
N ALA A 372 -21.06 -2.20 20.47
CA ALA A 372 -22.23 -2.66 21.21
C ALA A 372 -22.02 -2.51 22.73
N SER A 373 -20.83 -2.87 23.23
CA SER A 373 -20.48 -2.70 24.65
C SER A 373 -20.44 -1.22 25.05
N ALA A 374 -19.77 -0.38 24.27
CA ALA A 374 -19.68 1.06 24.54
C ALA A 374 -21.06 1.73 24.56
N HIS A 375 -21.94 1.37 23.63
CA HIS A 375 -23.32 1.85 23.60
C HIS A 375 -24.11 1.39 24.84
N ALA A 376 -23.94 0.15 25.28
CA ALA A 376 -24.57 -0.36 26.51
C ALA A 376 -24.11 0.41 27.75
N ASP A 377 -22.81 0.70 27.85
CA ASP A 377 -22.23 1.49 28.95
C ASP A 377 -22.73 2.93 28.95
N SER A 378 -22.75 3.59 27.78
CA SER A 378 -23.29 4.95 27.62
C SER A 378 -24.76 5.03 28.04
N ARG A 379 -25.58 4.07 27.61
CA ARG A 379 -27.00 3.98 28.02
C ARG A 379 -27.15 3.76 29.53
N SER A 380 -26.29 2.95 30.13
CA SER A 380 -26.27 2.72 31.58
C SER A 380 -25.88 3.99 32.34
N HIS A 381 -24.86 4.72 31.87
CA HIS A 381 -24.43 5.99 32.42
C HIS A 381 -25.54 7.04 32.35
N ALA A 382 -26.16 7.24 31.17
CA ALA A 382 -27.26 8.17 30.98
C ALA A 382 -28.42 7.89 31.96
N ARG A 383 -28.79 6.61 32.14
CA ARG A 383 -29.80 6.21 33.13
C ARG A 383 -29.41 6.56 34.56
N ARG A 384 -28.14 6.38 34.94
CA ARG A 384 -27.65 6.77 36.27
C ARG A 384 -27.69 8.27 36.48
N VAL A 385 -27.33 9.05 35.47
CA VAL A 385 -27.37 10.53 35.51
C VAL A 385 -28.81 11.00 35.69
N VAL A 386 -29.75 10.50 34.89
CA VAL A 386 -31.18 10.81 35.03
C VAL A 386 -31.66 10.47 36.44
N ALA A 387 -31.41 9.24 36.92
CA ALA A 387 -31.84 8.83 38.26
C ALA A 387 -31.20 9.65 39.40
N ALA A 388 -29.98 10.15 39.20
CA ALA A 388 -29.32 11.03 40.17
C ALA A 388 -29.94 12.44 40.14
N ALA A 389 -30.22 12.99 38.95
CA ALA A 389 -30.90 14.26 38.77
C ALA A 389 -32.32 14.22 39.37
N ASP A 390 -33.08 13.16 39.11
CA ASP A 390 -34.44 12.97 39.65
C ASP A 390 -34.45 12.95 41.19
N ARG A 391 -33.39 12.44 41.83
CA ARG A 391 -33.25 12.50 43.30
C ARG A 391 -32.77 13.86 43.79
N ALA A 392 -31.93 14.54 43.01
CA ALA A 392 -31.32 15.81 43.41
C ALA A 392 -32.31 16.98 43.30
N ILE A 393 -33.16 17.00 42.27
CA ILE A 393 -34.11 18.09 42.00
C ILE A 393 -35.00 18.37 43.22
N PRO A 394 -35.78 17.42 43.77
CA PRO A 394 -36.65 17.71 44.91
C PRO A 394 -35.89 18.11 46.17
N ARG A 395 -34.67 17.55 46.35
CA ARG A 395 -33.81 17.90 47.49
C ARG A 395 -33.33 19.35 47.40
N LEU A 396 -32.90 19.77 46.22
CA LEU A 396 -32.43 21.13 45.97
C LEU A 396 -33.58 22.13 46.01
N GLU A 397 -34.74 21.79 45.46
CA GLU A 397 -35.97 22.59 45.58
C GLU A 397 -36.35 22.80 47.06
N GLY A 398 -36.38 21.74 47.87
CA GLY A 398 -36.64 21.87 49.31
C GLY A 398 -35.55 22.62 50.08
N SER A 399 -34.31 22.64 49.58
CA SER A 399 -33.26 23.51 50.13
C SER A 399 -33.47 24.98 49.76
N ILE A 400 -33.90 25.26 48.53
CA ILE A 400 -34.24 26.62 48.08
C ILE A 400 -35.39 27.16 48.93
N GLU A 401 -36.48 26.41 49.10
CA GLU A 401 -37.61 26.84 49.94
C GLU A 401 -37.18 27.21 51.38
N LYS A 402 -36.30 26.40 51.98
CA LYS A 402 -35.77 26.69 53.32
C LYS A 402 -34.90 27.96 53.34
N LEU A 403 -34.09 28.16 52.32
CA LEU A 403 -33.25 29.36 52.19
C LEU A 403 -34.10 30.62 51.95
N ASP A 404 -35.16 30.52 51.15
CA ASP A 404 -36.10 31.62 50.90
C ASP A 404 -36.82 32.04 52.18
N LEU A 405 -37.25 31.09 53.01
CA LEU A 405 -37.83 31.38 54.33
C LEU A 405 -36.83 32.08 55.26
N LEU A 406 -35.57 31.66 55.26
CA LEU A 406 -34.52 32.29 56.06
C LEU A 406 -34.19 33.70 55.54
N LEU A 407 -34.18 33.91 54.23
CA LEU A 407 -33.99 35.21 53.58
C LEU A 407 -35.12 36.19 53.92
N ALA A 408 -36.38 35.75 53.86
CA ALA A 408 -37.53 36.56 54.24
C ALA A 408 -37.46 36.98 55.73
N GLY A 409 -37.14 36.04 56.62
CA GLY A 409 -36.95 36.32 58.05
C GLY A 409 -35.72 37.20 58.34
N HIS A 410 -34.69 37.14 57.49
CA HIS A 410 -33.52 38.01 57.61
C HIS A 410 -33.85 39.46 57.26
N GLN A 411 -34.71 39.69 56.26
CA GLN A 411 -35.17 41.04 55.92
C GLN A 411 -35.97 41.68 57.07
N GLU A 412 -36.87 40.92 57.69
CA GLU A 412 -37.60 41.37 58.89
C GLU A 412 -36.67 41.62 60.09
N TRP A 413 -35.60 40.84 60.22
CA TRP A 413 -34.61 41.02 61.28
C TRP A 413 -33.72 42.26 61.07
N ILE A 414 -33.32 42.55 59.83
CA ILE A 414 -32.63 43.79 59.44
C ILE A 414 -33.51 45.01 59.73
N ASP A 415 -34.78 44.97 59.32
CA ASP A 415 -35.73 46.07 59.52
C ASP A 415 -36.06 46.31 61.01
N ALA A 416 -35.90 45.29 61.86
CA ALA A 416 -36.08 45.39 63.31
C ALA A 416 -34.86 45.96 64.07
N GLY A 417 -33.76 46.28 63.39
CA GLY A 417 -32.60 46.98 63.97
C GLY A 417 -31.84 46.20 65.07
N LYS A 418 -31.95 44.87 65.10
CA LYS A 418 -31.25 44.03 66.09
C LYS A 418 -29.81 43.78 65.62
N GLU A 419 -28.82 43.98 66.50
CA GLU A 419 -27.42 43.67 66.19
C GLU A 419 -27.15 42.16 66.17
N PHE A 420 -26.27 41.74 65.28
CA PHE A 420 -25.78 40.37 65.17
C PHE A 420 -24.87 40.10 66.38
N VAL A 421 -25.37 39.36 67.38
CA VAL A 421 -24.49 38.81 68.42
C VAL A 421 -24.05 37.43 67.95
N VAL A 422 -22.76 37.31 67.63
CA VAL A 422 -22.09 36.06 67.23
C VAL A 422 -21.94 35.14 68.44
#